data_AF-A0A5C8VRC2-F1
#
_entry.id   AF-A0A5C8VRC2-F1
#
_cell.length_a   1.000
_cell.length_b   1.000
_cell.length_c   1.000
_cell.angle_alpha   90.00
_cell.angle_beta   90.00
_cell.angle_gamma   90.00
#
_symmetry.space_group_name_H-M   'P 1'
#
loop_
_entity.id
_entity.type
_entity.pdbx_description
1 polymer ?
#
loop_
_entity_poly.entity_id
_entity_poly.type
_entity_poly.pdbx_seq_one_letter_code
_entity_poly.pdbx_strand_id
1 'polypeptide(L)' 'MIRVAILSALALSLAGCQTASRPTVPASLLTCSGEPAWRKGGTQRDVAAYITDLRDARADCADRLDAVGRIVAPKP' A
#
# COMPACT_ATOMS: atom_id res chain seq x y z
N MET A 1 43.29 -0.04 -31.20
CA MET A 1 43.08 -0.07 -29.74
C MET A 1 41.98 0.90 -29.29
N ILE A 2 41.97 2.16 -29.76
CA ILE A 2 40.94 3.17 -29.41
C ILE A 2 39.50 2.76 -29.77
N ARG A 3 39.29 2.10 -30.92
CA ARG A 3 37.95 1.64 -31.36
C ARG A 3 37.31 0.59 -30.43
N VAL A 4 38.12 -0.25 -29.78
CA VAL A 4 37.62 -1.28 -28.86
C VAL A 4 37.14 -0.64 -27.56
N ALA A 5 37.86 0.37 -27.05
CA ALA A 5 37.50 1.11 -25.85
C ALA A 5 36.18 1.89 -25.98
N ILE A 6 35.89 2.42 -27.18
CA ILE A 6 34.64 3.15 -27.46
C ILE A 6 33.45 2.17 -27.46
N LEU A 7 33.62 0.98 -28.03
CA LEU A 7 32.56 -0.03 -28.09
C LEU A 7 32.21 -0.60 -26.70
N SER A 8 33.21 -0.80 -25.84
CA SER A 8 32.97 -1.27 -24.47
C SER A 8 32.34 -0.19 -23.57
N ALA A 9 32.67 1.09 -23.76
CA ALA A 9 32.02 2.19 -23.03
C ALA A 9 30.53 2.33 -23.41
N LEU A 10 30.19 2.14 -24.69
CA LEU A 10 28.81 2.18 -25.16
C LEU A 10 27.98 1.01 -24.59
N ALA A 11 28.57 -0.20 -24.50
CA ALA A 11 27.90 -1.37 -23.94
C ALA A 11 27.61 -1.25 -22.43
N LEU A 12 28.49 -0.62 -21.65
CA LEU A 12 28.26 -0.37 -20.21
C LEU A 12 27.10 0.61 -19.96
N SER A 13 26.85 1.51 -20.92
CA SER A 13 25.81 2.54 -20.79
C SER A 13 24.39 1.97 -20.89
N LEU A 14 24.21 0.80 -21.53
CA LEU A 14 22.90 0.14 -21.71
C LEU A 14 22.56 -0.89 -20.62
N ALA A 15 23.50 -1.25 -19.75
CA ALA A 15 23.26 -2.19 -18.65
C ALA A 15 22.52 -1.55 -17.45
N GLY A 16 22.26 -0.24 -17.49
CA GLY A 16 21.69 0.53 -16.38
C GLY A 16 20.16 0.52 -16.25
N CYS A 17 19.42 -0.28 -17.03
CA CYS A 17 17.99 -0.47 -16.83
C CYS A 17 17.73 -1.32 -15.57
N GLN A 18 17.87 -0.70 -14.40
CA GLN A 18 17.31 -1.21 -13.16
C GLN A 18 15.79 -1.23 -13.37
N THR A 19 15.24 -2.39 -13.70
CA THR A 19 13.79 -2.56 -13.77
C THR A 19 13.31 -2.53 -12.34
N ALA A 20 12.80 -1.39 -11.89
CA ALA A 20 12.24 -1.26 -10.54
C ALA A 20 11.05 -2.23 -10.45
N SER A 21 11.29 -3.40 -9.87
CA SER A 21 10.27 -4.41 -9.63
C SER A 21 9.23 -3.81 -8.70
N ARG A 22 7.98 -3.74 -9.15
CA ARG A 22 6.89 -3.25 -8.30
C ARG A 22 6.74 -4.18 -7.10
N PRO A 23 6.65 -3.64 -5.88
CA PRO A 23 6.42 -4.44 -4.70
C PRO A 23 5.07 -5.17 -4.83
N THR A 24 5.06 -6.46 -4.50
CA THR A 24 3.84 -7.27 -4.51
C THR A 24 3.13 -7.09 -3.18
N VAL A 25 1.90 -6.57 -3.22
CA VAL A 25 1.06 -6.39 -2.04
C VAL A 25 0.05 -7.55 -1.96
N PRO A 26 -0.04 -8.26 -0.82
CA PRO A 26 -1.06 -9.30 -0.62
C PRO A 26 -2.48 -8.75 -0.83
N ALA A 27 -3.31 -9.48 -1.57
CA ALA A 27 -4.68 -9.07 -1.87
C ALA A 27 -5.53 -8.84 -0.60
N SER A 28 -5.24 -9.57 0.48
CA SER A 28 -5.90 -9.38 1.77
C SER A 28 -5.71 -7.98 2.34
N LEU A 29 -4.62 -7.27 2.04
CA LEU A 29 -4.40 -5.90 2.51
C LEU A 29 -5.13 -4.84 1.67
N LEU A 30 -5.67 -5.23 0.51
CA LEU A 30 -6.32 -4.30 -0.43
C LEU A 30 -7.82 -4.12 -0.16
N THR A 31 -8.35 -4.79 0.86
CA THR A 31 -9.75 -4.66 1.27
C THR A 31 -9.81 -4.39 2.76
N CYS A 32 -10.38 -3.24 3.10
CA CYS A 32 -10.70 -2.87 4.46
C CYS A 32 -12.11 -3.35 4.82
N SER A 33 -12.40 -3.39 6.11
CA SER A 33 -13.74 -3.50 6.64
C SER A 33 -14.65 -2.42 6.04
N GLY A 34 -15.85 -2.83 5.63
CA GLY A 34 -16.83 -1.91 5.05
C GLY A 34 -17.37 -0.93 6.10
N GLU A 35 -17.95 0.17 5.62
CA GLU A 35 -18.68 1.10 6.48
C GLU A 35 -19.88 0.39 7.13
N PRO A 36 -20.05 0.46 8.46
CA PRO A 36 -21.23 -0.07 9.12
C PRO A 36 -22.49 0.67 8.67
N ALA A 37 -23.63 -0.03 8.64
CA ALA A 37 -24.89 0.57 8.22
C ALA A 37 -25.53 1.38 9.36
N TRP A 38 -25.81 2.66 9.12
CA TRP A 38 -26.55 3.49 10.08
C TRP A 38 -28.04 3.13 10.14
N ARG A 39 -28.57 2.92 11.36
CA ARG A 39 -29.99 2.70 11.61
C ARG A 39 -30.68 4.01 11.99
N LYS A 40 -31.31 4.67 11.00
CA LYS A 40 -32.12 5.87 11.25
C LYS A 40 -33.27 5.56 12.20
N GLY A 41 -33.50 6.44 13.18
CA GLY A 41 -34.53 6.27 14.22
C GLY A 41 -34.10 5.39 15.40
N GLY A 42 -32.82 5.03 15.49
CA GLY A 42 -32.26 4.29 16.63
C GLY A 42 -32.22 5.09 17.94
N THR A 43 -31.96 4.37 19.02
CA THR A 43 -31.75 4.90 20.37
C THR A 43 -30.36 5.53 20.54
N GLN A 44 -30.13 6.24 21.64
CA GLN A 44 -28.78 6.72 21.99
C GLN A 44 -27.77 5.57 22.13
N ARG A 45 -28.20 4.39 22.59
CA ARG A 45 -27.36 3.20 22.65
C ARG A 45 -26.94 2.74 21.26
N ASP A 46 -27.84 2.82 20.28
CA ASP A 46 -27.54 2.45 18.90
C ASP A 46 -26.54 3.43 18.25
N VAL A 47 -26.61 4.72 18.61
CA VAL A 47 -25.58 5.70 18.22
C VAL A 47 -24.21 5.31 18.77
N ALA A 48 -24.13 4.97 20.06
CA ALA A 48 -22.86 4.59 20.70
C ALA A 48 -22.26 3.31 20.08
N ALA A 49 -23.10 2.31 19.79
CA ALA A 49 -22.68 1.10 19.09
C ALA A 49 -22.16 1.43 17.69
N TYR A 50 -22.91 2.21 16.90
CA TYR A 50 -22.51 2.62 15.56
C TYR A 50 -21.17 3.37 15.52
N ILE A 51 -20.94 4.28 16.47
CA ILE A 51 -19.65 5.00 16.57
C ILE A 51 -18.50 4.02 16.89
N THR A 52 -18.77 3.01 17.70
CA THR A 52 -17.77 1.97 18.02
C THR A 52 -17.43 1.17 16.77
N ASP A 53 -18.44 0.69 16.04
CA ASP A 53 -18.26 -0.05 14.79
C ASP A 53 -17.49 0.78 13.75
N LEU A 54 -17.79 2.08 13.64
CA LEU A 54 -17.08 2.99 12.75
C LEU A 54 -15.60 3.14 13.13
N ARG A 55 -15.31 3.23 14.43
CA ARG A 55 -13.94 3.33 14.92
C ARG A 55 -13.14 2.07 14.60
N ASP A 56 -13.76 0.91 14.75
CA ASP A 56 -13.13 -0.38 14.47
C ASP A 56 -12.87 -0.56 12.97
N ALA A 57 -13.84 -0.21 12.11
CA ALA A 57 -13.65 -0.22 10.66
C ALA A 57 -12.51 0.72 10.22
N ARG A 58 -12.41 1.91 10.83
CA ARG A 58 -11.29 2.83 10.60
C ARG A 58 -9.95 2.24 11.03
N ALA A 59 -9.91 1.61 12.20
CA ALA A 59 -8.68 1.01 12.74
C ALA A 59 -8.16 -0.11 11.81
N ASP A 60 -9.03 -1.02 11.39
CA ASP A 60 -8.69 -2.08 10.42
C ASP A 60 -8.08 -1.50 9.13
N CYS A 61 -8.69 -0.43 8.59
CA CYS A 61 -8.17 0.16 7.36
C CYS A 61 -6.83 0.89 7.58
N ALA A 62 -6.65 1.56 8.71
CA ALA A 62 -5.38 2.21 9.05
C ALA A 62 -4.25 1.18 9.18
N ASP A 63 -4.50 0.05 9.85
CA ASP A 63 -3.51 -1.01 10.05
C ASP A 63 -3.09 -1.65 8.72
N ARG A 64 -4.06 -1.90 7.83
CA ARG A 64 -3.78 -2.43 6.47
C ARG A 64 -2.96 -1.44 5.65
N LEU A 65 -3.34 -0.17 5.64
CA LEU A 65 -2.62 0.86 4.90
C LEU A 65 -1.19 1.07 5.43
N ASP A 66 -0.99 1.00 6.74
CA ASP A 66 0.35 1.03 7.33
C ASP A 66 1.18 -0.17 6.89
N ALA A 67 0.59 -1.38 6.88
CA ALA A 67 1.25 -2.57 6.36
C ALA A 67 1.63 -2.46 4.88
N VAL A 68 0.74 -1.91 4.04
CA VAL A 68 1.04 -1.60 2.63
C VAL A 68 2.18 -0.59 2.55
N GLY A 69 2.16 0.47 3.36
CA GLY A 69 3.21 1.48 3.43
C GLY A 69 4.58 0.88 3.68
N ARG A 70 4.70 -0.06 4.63
CA ARG A 70 5.95 -0.78 4.93
C ARG A 70 6.45 -1.65 3.77
N ILE A 71 5.56 -2.14 2.91
CA ILE A 71 5.90 -2.94 1.72
C ILE A 71 6.36 -2.05 0.57
N VAL A 72 5.64 -0.95 0.32
CA VAL A 72 5.88 -0.10 -0.86
C VAL A 72 6.96 0.96 -0.65
N ALA A 73 7.18 1.37 0.60
CA ALA A 73 8.16 2.37 0.98
C ALA A 73 8.87 1.94 2.29
N PRO A 74 9.65 0.84 2.26
CA PRO A 74 10.41 0.42 3.43
C PRO A 74 11.37 1.54 3.84
N LYS A 75 11.30 1.97 5.10
CA LYS A 75 12.32 2.88 5.65
C LYS A 75 13.67 2.13 5.68
N PRO A 76 14.77 2.81 5.30
CA PRO A 76 16.11 2.22 5.32
C PRO A 76 16.54 1.80 6.74
#